data_AF-A0A4Q4YLE7-F1
#
_entry.id   AF-A0A4Q4YLE7-F1
#
_cell.length_a   1.000
_cell.length_b   1.000
_cell.length_c   1.000
_cell.angle_alpha   90.00
_cell.angle_beta   90.00
_cell.angle_gamma   90.00
#
_symmetry.space_group_name_H-M   'P 1'
#
loop_
_entity.id
_entity.type
_entity.pdbx_description
1 polymer ?
#
loop_
_entity_poly.entity_id
_entity_poly.type
_entity_poly.pdbx_seq_one_letter_code
_entity_poly.pdbx_strand_id
1 'polypeptide(L)'
;MHMNLYNLAVALAAFATAADAHMIMKTPKPFGGPELDNSPLTSGNFPCKVKGDPATFYNADGLDNSMAIGETQTLSFTGSAVHGGGSCQLAITKDLAPSASTSWQVILSIEGGCPSKSGQAADTYGFKIPDSVAPGQYVFAWTWISKLAGQPEYYMNCAPITVTGGGSKRSEANETLAMVSRDELPELFVANLADINSCKTSPSTDPEFPNPGPNVERPGTNSNFAKVEGTNCVPKGATDSGLGSGGNGSSGSGGSDNGNSNGGSPPVTSSAASAASSSSAAAPTSSLGFVTSIIDSPNSSVPGATVSPADPSSTSAAPESNPTGGSSSGSAGALSGPCDSEGMFNCDGTSYQQCASGAWTAMKPLPVASFYSYMVFVQLLKNKHVFDQHSVEIIIHPVLIGAIVAGSGNKPPWTVPAKATYGNIDMERAKGAFGLPELSVPGNLMVLGRTQLPMRALHYIKDHFPAETYLATFHYLFHAFWALHLDLTSAEALEKALGEIPSGFAGKGTGNVSRPLFTPAQVDEVLRAAGSQTYKDALKKTTDEALRRGAFGCPWLWVTNAEGKAEPFFGSDRWHYIYEFLGLPYQDVALLPLRNLGVADSKL
;
A
#
# COMPACT_ATOMS: atom_id res chain seq x y z
N MET A 1 -35.10 15.13 21.13
CA MET A 1 -34.78 14.13 22.17
C MET A 1 -33.28 14.12 22.34
N HIS A 2 -32.74 14.17 23.57
CA HIS A 2 -31.32 13.93 23.81
C HIS A 2 -31.11 12.46 24.18
N MET A 3 -30.06 11.84 23.65
CA MET A 3 -29.69 10.46 23.95
C MET A 3 -28.24 10.44 24.43
N ASN A 4 -27.96 9.70 25.51
CA ASN A 4 -26.75 9.89 26.31
C ASN A 4 -25.46 9.40 25.62
N LEU A 5 -24.45 10.27 25.58
CA LEU A 5 -23.10 10.00 25.07
C LEU A 5 -22.36 8.87 25.81
N TYR A 6 -22.74 8.57 27.06
CA TYR A 6 -22.03 7.61 27.91
C TYR A 6 -22.02 6.16 27.39
N ASN A 7 -23.00 5.74 26.60
CA ASN A 7 -23.08 4.35 26.12
C ASN A 7 -22.10 4.05 24.96
N LEU A 8 -21.50 5.07 24.33
CA LEU A 8 -20.58 4.87 23.21
C LEU A 8 -19.17 4.46 23.66
N ALA A 9 -18.75 4.88 24.86
CA ALA A 9 -17.39 4.67 25.36
C ALA A 9 -17.03 3.19 25.61
N VAL A 10 -17.99 2.37 26.05
CA VAL A 10 -17.76 0.96 26.39
C VAL A 10 -17.61 0.08 25.14
N ALA A 11 -18.17 0.50 23.99
CA ALA A 11 -18.10 -0.26 22.74
C ALA A 11 -16.74 -0.14 22.01
N LEU A 12 -15.95 0.91 22.27
CA LEU A 12 -14.70 1.17 21.54
C LEU A 12 -13.50 0.34 22.04
N ALA A 13 -13.55 -0.20 23.27
CA ALA A 13 -12.39 -0.86 23.89
C ALA A 13 -12.06 -2.26 23.34
N ALA A 14 -12.88 -2.81 22.43
CA ALA A 14 -12.85 -4.23 22.05
C ALA A 14 -12.22 -4.56 20.68
N PHE A 15 -11.83 -3.55 19.87
CA PHE A 15 -11.43 -3.76 18.46
C PHE A 15 -10.04 -3.20 18.09
N ALA A 16 -9.11 -3.16 19.04
CA ALA A 16 -7.70 -2.89 18.82
C ALA A 16 -6.90 -4.14 18.38
N THR A 17 -7.46 -5.00 17.52
CA THR A 17 -6.71 -6.10 16.91
C THR A 17 -5.80 -5.55 15.83
N ALA A 18 -4.49 -5.52 16.08
CA ALA A 18 -3.50 -5.18 15.07
C ALA A 18 -3.60 -6.19 13.91
N ALA A 19 -3.95 -5.70 12.72
CA ALA A 19 -3.96 -6.49 11.50
C ALA A 19 -2.53 -6.60 10.95
N ASP A 20 -1.67 -7.34 11.66
CA ASP A 20 -0.28 -7.56 11.26
C ASP A 20 -0.24 -8.52 10.07
N ALA A 21 0.33 -8.07 8.96
CA ALA A 21 -0.14 -8.42 7.62
C ALA A 21 0.91 -9.13 6.74
N HIS A 22 1.79 -9.92 7.34
CA HIS A 22 3.03 -10.43 6.73
C HIS A 22 3.10 -11.98 6.79
N MET A 23 4.30 -12.59 6.66
CA MET A 23 4.52 -14.05 6.63
C MET A 23 5.35 -14.58 7.81
N ILE A 24 4.99 -15.78 8.29
CA ILE A 24 5.72 -16.60 9.27
C ILE A 24 6.07 -17.95 8.64
N MET A 25 7.25 -18.48 8.95
CA MET A 25 7.66 -19.86 8.66
C MET A 25 6.80 -20.86 9.44
N LYS A 26 6.17 -21.78 8.71
CA LYS A 26 5.31 -22.85 9.24
C LYS A 26 6.03 -24.21 9.31
N THR A 27 6.98 -24.43 8.41
CA THR A 27 7.81 -25.63 8.36
C THR A 27 9.22 -25.21 7.93
N PRO A 28 10.29 -25.54 8.67
CA PRO A 28 10.28 -26.12 10.03
C PRO A 28 9.49 -25.27 11.03
N LYS A 29 9.04 -25.89 12.14
CA LYS A 29 8.29 -25.20 13.21
C LYS A 29 9.22 -24.23 13.95
N PRO A 30 8.92 -22.93 14.02
CA PRO A 30 9.80 -21.95 14.64
C PRO A 30 9.71 -21.92 16.17
N PHE A 31 10.71 -21.28 16.78
CA PHE A 31 10.67 -20.79 18.16
C PHE A 31 9.59 -19.71 18.36
N GLY A 32 9.34 -19.31 19.62
CA GLY A 32 8.37 -18.26 19.96
C GLY A 32 6.89 -18.68 19.91
N GLY A 33 6.56 -19.78 19.22
CA GLY A 33 5.23 -20.40 19.29
C GLY A 33 4.09 -19.43 18.93
N PRO A 34 3.00 -19.35 19.74
CA PRO A 34 1.90 -18.40 19.51
C PRO A 34 2.28 -16.91 19.63
N GLU A 35 3.43 -16.58 20.21
CA GLU A 35 3.87 -15.19 20.40
C GLU A 35 4.73 -14.66 19.24
N LEU A 36 5.11 -15.53 18.28
CA LEU A 36 5.80 -15.13 17.07
C LEU A 36 4.84 -14.35 16.16
N ASP A 37 5.03 -13.03 16.07
CA ASP A 37 4.33 -12.19 15.10
C ASP A 37 4.98 -12.26 13.71
N ASN A 38 4.27 -11.74 12.71
CA ASN A 38 4.71 -11.78 11.31
C ASN A 38 5.44 -10.50 10.87
N SER A 39 5.42 -9.41 11.66
CA SER A 39 6.14 -8.16 11.34
C SER A 39 7.62 -8.37 10.96
N PRO A 40 8.24 -7.44 10.23
CA PRO A 40 9.68 -7.49 9.96
C PRO A 40 10.53 -7.37 11.23
N LEU A 41 11.85 -7.52 11.06
CA LEU A 41 12.84 -7.21 12.08
C LEU A 41 13.08 -5.70 12.23
N THR A 42 13.58 -5.35 13.41
CA THR A 42 14.33 -4.13 13.70
C THR A 42 15.73 -4.54 14.15
N SER A 43 16.71 -3.63 14.18
CA SER A 43 18.04 -3.96 14.72
C SER A 43 17.99 -4.45 16.18
N GLY A 44 16.99 -4.00 16.95
CA GLY A 44 16.84 -4.31 18.38
C GLY A 44 16.24 -5.69 18.69
N ASN A 45 15.72 -6.43 17.70
CA ASN A 45 15.24 -7.80 17.85
C ASN A 45 15.83 -8.78 16.83
N PHE A 46 16.97 -8.42 16.23
CA PHE A 46 17.80 -9.32 15.42
C PHE A 46 18.79 -10.09 16.31
N PRO A 47 18.97 -11.42 16.10
CA PRO A 47 18.29 -12.29 15.13
C PRO A 47 16.95 -12.83 15.67
N CYS A 48 16.26 -13.63 14.87
CA CYS A 48 15.18 -14.52 15.28
C CYS A 48 13.89 -13.89 15.86
N LYS A 49 13.78 -12.56 16.00
CA LYS A 49 12.64 -11.87 16.63
C LYS A 49 12.41 -12.28 18.09
N VAL A 50 13.49 -12.45 18.86
CA VAL A 50 13.43 -12.86 20.28
C VAL A 50 12.53 -11.91 21.08
N LYS A 51 11.63 -12.49 21.88
CA LYS A 51 10.79 -11.79 22.86
C LYS A 51 11.02 -12.38 24.24
N GLY A 52 10.96 -11.54 25.28
CA GLY A 52 11.17 -11.97 26.66
C GLY A 52 12.62 -12.42 26.93
N ASP A 53 12.77 -13.46 27.74
CA ASP A 53 14.07 -14.04 28.08
C ASP A 53 14.54 -15.01 26.97
N PRO A 54 15.71 -14.79 26.32
CA PRO A 54 16.27 -15.70 25.33
C PRO A 54 16.37 -17.16 25.81
N ALA A 55 16.66 -17.40 27.09
CA ALA A 55 16.77 -18.75 27.65
C ALA A 55 15.42 -19.50 27.66
N THR A 56 14.30 -18.77 27.60
CA THR A 56 12.95 -19.35 27.46
C THR A 56 12.48 -19.38 26.00
N PHE A 57 12.83 -18.35 25.21
CA PHE A 57 12.44 -18.23 23.80
C PHE A 57 13.03 -19.35 22.94
N TYR A 58 14.29 -19.72 23.18
CA TYR A 58 15.02 -20.76 22.46
C TYR A 58 14.78 -22.19 23.00
N ASN A 59 13.70 -22.42 23.76
CA ASN A 59 13.33 -23.78 24.15
C ASN A 59 12.84 -24.59 22.93
N ALA A 60 13.37 -25.80 22.75
CA ALA A 60 13.01 -26.75 21.70
C ALA A 60 11.94 -27.78 22.11
N ASP A 61 11.47 -27.76 23.36
CA ASP A 61 10.45 -28.69 23.87
C ASP A 61 9.19 -28.70 22.97
N GLY A 62 8.86 -29.87 22.42
CA GLY A 62 7.73 -30.07 21.50
C GLY A 62 7.98 -29.64 20.03
N LEU A 63 9.11 -29.02 19.72
CA LEU A 63 9.51 -28.59 18.38
C LEU A 63 10.34 -29.66 17.66
N ASP A 64 9.73 -30.80 17.36
CA ASP A 64 10.34 -31.80 16.48
C ASP A 64 10.43 -31.27 15.03
N ASN A 65 11.68 -31.06 14.59
CA ASN A 65 12.13 -30.78 13.23
C ASN A 65 13.41 -31.61 12.92
N SER A 66 13.32 -32.93 13.01
CA SER A 66 14.40 -33.82 12.52
C SER A 66 14.58 -33.69 11.00
N MET A 67 15.83 -33.62 10.53
CA MET A 67 16.19 -33.49 9.11
C MET A 67 17.38 -34.40 8.76
N ALA A 68 17.26 -35.25 7.75
CA ALA A 68 18.38 -36.07 7.28
C ALA A 68 19.22 -35.36 6.22
N ILE A 69 20.54 -35.54 6.29
CA ILE A 69 21.49 -35.05 5.27
C ILE A 69 21.13 -35.64 3.90
N GLY A 70 21.08 -34.78 2.88
CA GLY A 70 20.74 -35.14 1.50
C GLY A 70 19.25 -35.42 1.23
N GLU A 71 18.38 -35.49 2.24
CA GLU A 71 16.93 -35.66 2.06
C GLU A 71 16.23 -34.32 1.81
N THR A 72 15.18 -34.32 0.98
CA THR A 72 14.39 -33.13 0.66
C THR A 72 13.46 -32.74 1.81
N GLN A 73 13.85 -31.70 2.53
CA GLN A 73 13.08 -31.06 3.59
C GLN A 73 12.06 -30.07 3.00
N THR A 74 10.99 -29.77 3.76
CA THR A 74 9.91 -28.88 3.32
C THR A 74 10.00 -27.51 4.00
N LEU A 75 10.08 -26.45 3.20
CA LEU A 75 9.87 -25.07 3.64
C LEU A 75 8.45 -24.64 3.28
N SER A 76 7.66 -24.19 4.26
CA SER A 76 6.31 -23.68 4.05
C SER A 76 5.97 -22.54 5.04
N PHE A 77 4.91 -21.77 4.74
CA PHE A 77 4.60 -20.52 5.45
C PHE A 77 3.12 -20.43 5.88
N THR A 78 2.85 -19.54 6.83
CA THR A 78 1.51 -19.06 7.22
C THR A 78 1.55 -17.53 7.26
N GLY A 79 0.54 -16.85 6.74
CA GLY A 79 0.50 -15.38 6.71
C GLY A 79 -0.57 -14.85 5.77
N SER A 80 -0.59 -13.53 5.58
CA SER A 80 -1.66 -12.84 4.81
C SER A 80 -1.19 -12.04 3.60
N ALA A 81 0.10 -11.75 3.45
CA ALA A 81 0.64 -11.10 2.26
C ALA A 81 2.04 -11.62 1.93
N VAL A 82 2.26 -12.00 0.67
CA VAL A 82 3.55 -12.48 0.16
C VAL A 82 4.38 -11.41 -0.55
N HIS A 83 3.94 -10.14 -0.50
CA HIS A 83 4.63 -8.96 -1.02
C HIS A 83 5.26 -9.13 -2.42
N GLY A 84 4.56 -9.81 -3.35
CA GLY A 84 5.05 -10.02 -4.71
C GLY A 84 6.26 -10.96 -4.84
N GLY A 85 6.62 -11.69 -3.79
CA GLY A 85 7.86 -12.45 -3.71
C GLY A 85 8.98 -11.64 -3.05
N GLY A 86 10.14 -11.57 -3.70
CA GLY A 86 11.41 -11.19 -3.07
C GLY A 86 12.39 -12.35 -3.03
N SER A 87 13.47 -12.16 -2.28
CA SER A 87 14.55 -13.14 -2.13
C SER A 87 14.68 -13.61 -0.69
N CYS A 88 15.07 -14.87 -0.50
CA CYS A 88 15.22 -15.52 0.80
C CYS A 88 16.58 -16.22 0.92
N GLN A 89 17.10 -16.36 2.13
CA GLN A 89 18.15 -17.34 2.44
C GLN A 89 17.67 -18.31 3.51
N LEU A 90 18.13 -19.56 3.41
CA LEU A 90 18.02 -20.57 4.45
C LEU A 90 19.44 -20.79 4.99
N ALA A 91 19.62 -20.59 6.29
CA ALA A 91 20.92 -20.70 6.94
C ALA A 91 20.83 -21.50 8.24
N ILE A 92 21.95 -22.03 8.69
CA ILE A 92 22.05 -22.78 9.96
C ILE A 92 23.20 -22.26 10.82
N THR A 93 23.07 -22.37 12.13
CA THR A 93 24.17 -22.12 13.08
C THR A 93 24.17 -23.15 14.21
N LYS A 94 25.34 -23.36 14.82
CA LYS A 94 25.52 -24.23 16.00
C LYS A 94 25.27 -23.52 17.32
N ASP A 95 25.13 -22.20 17.27
CA ASP A 95 24.66 -21.43 18.40
C ASP A 95 23.19 -21.77 18.67
N LEU A 96 22.90 -22.31 19.84
CA LEU A 96 21.55 -22.74 20.22
C LEU A 96 20.73 -21.59 20.84
N ALA A 97 21.34 -20.41 21.08
CA ALA A 97 20.64 -19.20 21.49
C ALA A 97 21.18 -17.95 20.74
N PRO A 98 20.97 -17.84 19.41
CA PRO A 98 21.60 -16.81 18.57
C PRO A 98 21.46 -15.36 19.05
N SER A 99 22.54 -14.61 18.81
CA SER A 99 22.75 -13.21 19.14
C SER A 99 23.06 -12.38 17.90
N ALA A 100 23.10 -11.05 18.02
CA ALA A 100 23.37 -10.15 16.88
C ALA A 100 24.74 -10.35 16.21
N SER A 101 25.67 -11.02 16.89
CA SER A 101 27.03 -11.37 16.40
C SER A 101 27.21 -12.87 16.11
N THR A 102 26.13 -13.65 16.11
CA THR A 102 26.17 -15.08 15.77
C THR A 102 26.40 -15.24 14.27
N SER A 103 27.40 -16.06 13.92
CA SER A 103 27.71 -16.46 12.54
C SER A 103 26.81 -17.61 12.09
N TRP A 104 26.46 -17.61 10.81
CA TRP A 104 25.56 -18.56 10.15
C TRP A 104 26.18 -19.13 8.89
N GLN A 105 25.67 -20.27 8.44
CA GLN A 105 26.09 -20.95 7.21
C GLN A 105 24.90 -21.05 6.27
N VAL A 106 24.91 -20.32 5.15
CA VAL A 106 23.84 -20.36 4.15
C VAL A 106 23.85 -21.70 3.42
N ILE A 107 22.75 -22.45 3.50
CA ILE A 107 22.58 -23.74 2.84
C ILE A 107 21.77 -23.66 1.53
N LEU A 108 20.97 -22.61 1.34
CA LEU A 108 20.23 -22.32 0.11
C LEU A 108 19.91 -20.81 0.01
N SER A 109 20.19 -20.20 -1.15
CA SER A 109 19.61 -18.92 -1.54
C SER A 109 18.46 -19.13 -2.53
N ILE A 110 17.36 -18.41 -2.34
CA ILE A 110 16.24 -18.36 -3.28
C ILE A 110 16.10 -16.91 -3.74
N GLU A 111 16.65 -16.59 -4.91
CA GLU A 111 16.68 -15.22 -5.44
C GLU A 111 15.50 -15.00 -6.38
N GLY A 112 14.56 -14.15 -5.96
CA GLY A 112 13.36 -13.85 -6.72
C GLY A 112 12.30 -14.97 -6.72
N GLY A 113 11.12 -14.62 -6.21
CA GLY A 113 9.99 -15.55 -6.12
C GLY A 113 9.97 -16.39 -4.84
N CYS A 114 10.42 -15.84 -3.71
CA CYS A 114 10.20 -16.36 -2.36
C CYS A 114 9.52 -15.29 -1.48
N PRO A 115 8.52 -15.63 -0.63
CA PRO A 115 7.86 -16.93 -0.41
C PRO A 115 6.73 -17.21 -1.41
N SER A 116 6.67 -16.52 -2.55
CA SER A 116 5.72 -16.79 -3.64
C SER A 116 6.39 -16.66 -5.00
N LYS A 117 6.32 -17.71 -5.82
CA LYS A 117 6.90 -17.77 -7.17
C LYS A 117 6.10 -16.93 -8.16
N SER A 118 4.78 -16.86 -7.93
CA SER A 118 3.84 -16.03 -8.69
C SER A 118 3.68 -14.61 -8.14
N GLY A 119 4.13 -14.37 -6.92
CA GLY A 119 3.89 -13.13 -6.16
C GLY A 119 2.47 -12.98 -5.58
N GLN A 120 1.60 -14.00 -5.72
CA GLN A 120 0.18 -13.92 -5.35
C GLN A 120 -0.18 -14.69 -4.06
N ALA A 121 0.34 -15.90 -3.90
CA ALA A 121 0.03 -16.79 -2.77
C ALA A 121 1.27 -17.57 -2.31
N ALA A 122 1.33 -17.95 -1.04
CA ALA A 122 2.51 -18.59 -0.47
C ALA A 122 2.76 -19.98 -1.08
N ASP A 123 3.96 -20.16 -1.62
CA ASP A 123 4.43 -21.39 -2.22
C ASP A 123 5.04 -22.33 -1.16
N THR A 124 5.14 -23.61 -1.51
CA THR A 124 5.97 -24.59 -0.79
C THR A 124 7.26 -24.82 -1.57
N TYR A 125 8.37 -24.99 -0.86
CA TYR A 125 9.71 -25.18 -1.43
C TYR A 125 10.36 -26.43 -0.83
N GLY A 126 11.14 -27.13 -1.65
CA GLY A 126 12.04 -28.17 -1.17
C GLY A 126 13.41 -27.56 -0.87
N PHE A 127 14.07 -28.02 0.18
CA PHE A 127 15.48 -27.73 0.43
C PHE A 127 16.19 -28.97 0.94
N LYS A 128 17.52 -28.94 1.08
CA LYS A 128 18.30 -30.06 1.61
C LYS A 128 19.33 -29.58 2.61
N ILE A 129 19.68 -30.43 3.57
CA ILE A 129 20.88 -30.25 4.38
C ILE A 129 22.09 -30.81 3.58
N PRO A 130 23.11 -30.00 3.23
CA PRO A 130 24.27 -30.44 2.45
C PRO A 130 25.16 -31.47 3.17
N ASP A 131 25.88 -32.29 2.40
CA ASP A 131 26.79 -33.34 2.93
C ASP A 131 27.98 -32.82 3.75
N SER A 132 28.32 -31.53 3.64
CA SER A 132 29.32 -30.83 4.45
C SER A 132 28.83 -30.47 5.86
N VAL A 133 27.52 -30.48 6.09
CA VAL A 133 26.93 -30.29 7.42
C VAL A 133 27.07 -31.57 8.23
N ALA A 134 27.57 -31.47 9.46
CA ALA A 134 27.70 -32.62 10.34
C ALA A 134 26.37 -32.89 11.09
N PRO A 135 26.03 -34.16 11.41
CA PRO A 135 24.92 -34.44 12.32
C PRO A 135 25.07 -33.75 13.67
N GLY A 136 23.95 -33.30 14.24
CA GLY A 136 23.92 -32.53 15.50
C GLY A 136 22.70 -31.61 15.61
N GLN A 137 22.62 -30.85 16.71
CA GLN A 137 21.61 -29.81 16.90
C GLN A 137 22.09 -28.49 16.30
N TYR A 138 21.19 -27.77 15.64
CA TYR A 138 21.44 -26.47 15.02
C TYR A 138 20.20 -25.58 15.20
N VAL A 139 20.38 -24.26 15.12
CA VAL A 139 19.28 -23.35 14.81
C VAL A 139 19.26 -23.10 13.30
N PHE A 140 18.12 -23.36 12.68
CA PHE A 140 17.80 -22.99 11.30
C PHE A 140 17.18 -21.60 11.28
N ALA A 141 17.52 -20.78 10.30
CA ALA A 141 16.85 -19.52 10.00
C ALA A 141 16.32 -19.51 8.56
N TRP A 142 15.04 -19.15 8.41
CA TRP A 142 14.54 -18.58 7.17
C TRP A 142 14.65 -17.06 7.27
N THR A 143 15.28 -16.43 6.29
CA THR A 143 15.24 -14.97 6.09
C THR A 143 14.56 -14.62 4.78
N TRP A 144 13.98 -13.42 4.72
CA TRP A 144 13.29 -12.93 3.53
C TRP A 144 13.38 -11.42 3.42
N ILE A 145 13.60 -10.93 2.21
CA ILE A 145 13.50 -9.51 1.85
C ILE A 145 12.39 -9.39 0.81
N SER A 146 11.27 -8.84 1.26
CA SER A 146 10.03 -8.67 0.51
C SER A 146 10.18 -7.69 -0.65
N LYS A 147 9.81 -8.13 -1.85
CA LYS A 147 9.89 -7.30 -3.08
C LYS A 147 9.03 -6.04 -2.99
N LEU A 148 7.73 -6.21 -2.69
CA LEU A 148 6.72 -5.15 -2.69
C LEU A 148 6.39 -4.70 -1.26
N ALA A 149 7.38 -4.15 -0.57
CA ALA A 149 7.23 -3.48 0.71
C ALA A 149 7.26 -1.94 0.57
N GLY A 150 6.70 -1.24 1.56
CA GLY A 150 6.62 0.24 1.55
C GLY A 150 7.96 0.92 1.80
N GLN A 151 8.88 0.20 2.47
CA GLN A 151 10.31 0.46 2.58
C GLN A 151 11.05 -0.89 2.44
N PRO A 152 12.37 -0.91 2.24
CA PRO A 152 13.15 -2.14 2.31
C PRO A 152 13.04 -2.77 3.71
N GLU A 153 12.49 -3.97 3.78
CA GLU A 153 12.27 -4.71 5.03
C GLU A 153 13.22 -5.92 5.11
N TYR A 154 13.31 -6.55 6.28
CA TYR A 154 14.08 -7.77 6.48
C TYR A 154 13.33 -8.66 7.49
N TYR A 155 12.99 -9.88 7.09
CA TYR A 155 12.25 -10.85 7.90
C TYR A 155 13.18 -11.99 8.31
N MET A 156 12.96 -12.54 9.51
CA MET A 156 13.66 -13.73 9.99
C MET A 156 12.77 -14.52 10.95
N ASN A 157 12.67 -15.83 10.74
CA ASN A 157 12.18 -16.75 11.77
C ASN A 157 13.19 -17.88 11.95
N CYS A 158 13.36 -18.30 13.20
CA CYS A 158 14.31 -19.36 13.57
C CYS A 158 13.59 -20.58 14.12
N ALA A 159 14.15 -21.77 13.89
CA ALA A 159 13.65 -23.06 14.37
C ALA A 159 14.80 -23.90 14.94
N PRO A 160 14.57 -24.70 16.00
CA PRO A 160 15.50 -25.77 16.37
C PRO A 160 15.41 -26.86 15.30
N ILE A 161 16.55 -27.40 14.86
CA ILE A 161 16.61 -28.57 13.98
C ILE A 161 17.60 -29.61 14.49
N THR A 162 17.30 -30.88 14.25
CA THR A 162 18.22 -32.00 14.52
C THR A 162 18.67 -32.58 13.18
N VAL A 163 19.91 -32.31 12.81
CA VAL A 163 20.53 -32.87 11.61
C VAL A 163 20.96 -34.32 11.90
N THR A 164 20.49 -35.25 11.09
CA THR A 164 20.77 -36.69 11.21
C THR A 164 21.55 -37.21 10.00
N GLY A 165 22.28 -38.31 10.18
CA GLY A 165 23.08 -38.92 9.11
C GLY A 165 22.19 -39.45 7.98
N GLY A 166 22.57 -39.19 6.72
CA GLY A 166 21.87 -39.68 5.54
C GLY A 166 21.86 -41.21 5.45
N GLY A 167 20.82 -41.78 4.82
CA GLY A 167 20.62 -43.23 4.72
C GLY A 167 21.59 -43.99 3.82
N SER A 168 22.54 -43.31 3.17
CA SER A 168 23.59 -43.90 2.34
C SER A 168 24.88 -44.13 3.15
N LYS A 169 25.51 -45.30 2.96
CA LYS A 169 26.77 -45.63 3.67
C LYS A 169 27.90 -44.69 3.23
N ARG A 170 28.38 -43.81 4.12
CA ARG A 170 29.67 -43.12 3.94
C ARG A 170 30.79 -44.15 3.82
N SER A 171 31.69 -43.94 2.87
CA SER A 171 33.02 -44.54 2.85
C SER A 171 34.00 -43.63 3.61
N GLU A 172 35.06 -44.20 4.19
CA GLU A 172 36.03 -43.44 5.01
C GLU A 172 36.76 -42.34 4.21
N ALA A 173 36.93 -42.54 2.89
CA ALA A 173 37.45 -41.51 1.98
C ALA A 173 36.58 -40.25 1.88
N ASN A 174 35.32 -40.30 2.33
CA ASN A 174 34.40 -39.17 2.34
C ASN A 174 34.40 -38.40 3.68
N GLU A 175 35.01 -38.95 4.74
CA GLU A 175 35.23 -38.22 6.01
C GLU A 175 36.30 -37.12 5.82
N THR A 176 37.41 -37.45 5.16
CA THR A 176 38.48 -36.48 4.87
C THR A 176 38.04 -35.42 3.87
N LEU A 177 37.22 -35.77 2.86
CA LEU A 177 36.60 -34.77 1.98
C LEU A 177 35.62 -33.86 2.74
N ALA A 178 34.77 -34.41 3.61
CA ALA A 178 33.84 -33.61 4.44
C ALA A 178 34.52 -32.76 5.53
N MET A 179 35.78 -33.06 5.89
CA MET A 179 36.61 -32.17 6.72
C MET A 179 37.25 -31.02 5.92
N VAL A 180 37.48 -31.21 4.61
CA VAL A 180 38.11 -30.22 3.72
C VAL A 180 37.07 -29.28 3.06
N SER A 181 35.82 -29.70 2.88
CA SER A 181 34.74 -28.88 2.30
C SER A 181 33.93 -28.04 3.30
N ARG A 182 34.51 -27.71 4.46
CA ARG A 182 33.84 -26.88 5.47
C ARG A 182 33.80 -25.38 5.15
N ASP A 183 34.61 -24.94 4.19
CA ASP A 183 34.87 -23.52 3.94
C ASP A 183 33.99 -22.90 2.82
N GLU A 184 33.03 -23.65 2.26
CA GLU A 184 32.24 -23.24 1.06
C GLU A 184 30.79 -22.79 1.33
N LEU A 185 30.30 -22.77 2.58
CA LEU A 185 29.00 -22.17 2.92
C LEU A 185 29.21 -20.73 3.42
N PRO A 186 28.73 -19.69 2.71
CA PRO A 186 28.97 -18.30 3.10
C PRO A 186 28.11 -17.88 4.29
N GLU A 187 28.47 -16.71 4.84
CA GLU A 187 27.75 -16.06 5.93
C GLU A 187 26.37 -15.54 5.50
N LEU A 188 25.44 -15.42 6.44
CA LEU A 188 24.07 -14.97 6.18
C LEU A 188 24.03 -13.51 5.71
N PHE A 189 23.35 -13.26 4.59
CA PHE A 189 23.11 -11.91 4.11
C PHE A 189 22.17 -11.14 5.04
N VAL A 190 22.60 -9.96 5.50
CA VAL A 190 21.80 -9.03 6.30
C VAL A 190 21.84 -7.64 5.67
N ALA A 191 20.69 -6.97 5.58
CA ALA A 191 20.55 -5.59 5.10
C ALA A 191 19.34 -4.92 5.77
N ASN A 192 19.17 -3.61 5.55
CA ASN A 192 18.04 -2.80 6.01
C ASN A 192 17.94 -2.63 7.55
N LEU A 193 18.88 -3.18 8.33
CA LEU A 193 18.94 -3.11 9.79
C LEU A 193 20.13 -2.24 10.24
N ALA A 194 19.89 -0.95 10.42
CA ALA A 194 20.93 0.10 10.49
C ALA A 194 21.99 -0.08 11.60
N ASP A 195 21.65 -0.71 12.73
CA ASP A 195 22.59 -0.95 13.84
C ASP A 195 23.33 -2.29 13.73
N ILE A 196 23.04 -3.08 12.70
CA ILE A 196 23.74 -4.33 12.35
C ILE A 196 24.80 -4.06 11.29
N ASN A 197 24.41 -3.49 10.14
CA ASN A 197 25.31 -3.04 9.08
C ASN A 197 24.67 -1.91 8.24
N SER A 198 25.42 -1.36 7.28
CA SER A 198 25.00 -0.23 6.44
C SER A 198 24.32 -0.63 5.11
N CYS A 199 24.13 -1.92 4.84
CA CYS A 199 23.67 -2.39 3.54
C CYS A 199 22.17 -2.18 3.31
N LYS A 200 21.81 -1.92 2.05
CA LYS A 200 20.44 -1.59 1.64
C LYS A 200 20.03 -2.33 0.38
N THR A 201 18.77 -2.76 0.32
CA THR A 201 18.16 -3.32 -0.88
C THR A 201 17.17 -2.35 -1.51
N SER A 202 17.10 -2.30 -2.84
CA SER A 202 16.17 -1.41 -3.57
C SER A 202 14.70 -1.84 -3.42
N PRO A 203 13.74 -0.93 -3.13
CA PRO A 203 12.31 -1.25 -3.13
C PRO A 203 11.83 -1.77 -4.50
N SER A 204 10.81 -2.63 -4.51
CA SER A 204 10.26 -3.27 -5.73
C SER A 204 11.21 -4.21 -6.48
N THR A 205 12.32 -4.63 -5.87
CA THR A 205 13.31 -5.55 -6.48
C THR A 205 13.37 -6.88 -5.75
N ASP A 206 13.88 -7.90 -6.43
CA ASP A 206 14.32 -9.16 -5.83
C ASP A 206 15.84 -9.05 -5.64
N PRO A 207 16.36 -8.95 -4.40
CA PRO A 207 17.79 -8.80 -4.17
C PRO A 207 18.57 -9.99 -4.71
N GLU A 208 19.65 -9.73 -5.44
CA GLU A 208 20.71 -10.71 -5.68
C GLU A 208 21.72 -10.63 -4.53
N PHE A 209 21.98 -11.74 -3.86
CA PHE A 209 22.88 -11.75 -2.71
C PHE A 209 24.34 -11.62 -3.18
N PRO A 210 25.21 -10.84 -2.49
CA PRO A 210 26.62 -10.72 -2.86
C PRO A 210 27.36 -12.07 -2.86
N ASN A 211 27.06 -12.92 -1.87
CA ASN A 211 27.55 -14.30 -1.77
C ASN A 211 26.34 -15.24 -1.53
N PRO A 212 25.71 -15.77 -2.60
CA PRO A 212 24.51 -16.59 -2.48
C PRO A 212 24.81 -18.07 -2.11
N GLY A 213 26.09 -18.46 -2.13
CA GLY A 213 26.53 -19.84 -1.88
C GLY A 213 26.40 -20.76 -3.10
N PRO A 214 26.76 -22.05 -2.96
CA PRO A 214 26.75 -23.02 -4.07
C PRO A 214 25.34 -23.47 -4.48
N ASN A 215 24.34 -23.30 -3.59
CA ASN A 215 22.95 -23.69 -3.83
C ASN A 215 22.09 -22.44 -4.05
N VAL A 216 21.68 -22.19 -5.29
CA VAL A 216 20.88 -21.01 -5.66
C VAL A 216 19.70 -21.43 -6.54
N GLU A 217 18.48 -21.08 -6.11
CA GLU A 217 17.27 -21.19 -6.93
C GLU A 217 16.77 -19.81 -7.36
N ARG A 218 16.20 -19.73 -8.58
CA ARG A 218 15.53 -18.53 -9.11
C ARG A 218 14.12 -18.85 -9.64
N PRO A 219 13.17 -19.24 -8.77
CA PRO A 219 11.89 -19.83 -9.18
C PRO A 219 10.79 -18.81 -9.52
N GLY A 220 11.02 -17.50 -9.32
CA GLY A 220 10.05 -16.44 -9.59
C GLY A 220 9.70 -16.28 -11.07
N THR A 221 8.40 -16.22 -11.39
CA THR A 221 7.91 -16.04 -12.76
C THR A 221 7.94 -14.60 -13.25
N ASN A 222 8.14 -13.63 -12.34
CA ASN A 222 8.12 -12.19 -12.61
C ASN A 222 9.25 -11.46 -11.83
N SER A 223 10.45 -12.03 -11.79
CA SER A 223 11.58 -11.49 -11.01
C SER A 223 12.11 -10.16 -11.58
N ASN A 224 12.55 -9.26 -10.68
CA ASN A 224 13.12 -7.94 -10.97
C ASN A 224 14.43 -7.79 -10.18
N PHE A 225 15.48 -8.43 -10.68
CA PHE A 225 16.75 -8.56 -9.95
C PHE A 225 17.49 -7.23 -9.76
N ALA A 226 18.05 -7.01 -8.57
CA ALA A 226 18.90 -5.87 -8.30
C ALA A 226 20.09 -6.22 -7.38
N LYS A 227 21.20 -5.50 -7.56
CA LYS A 227 22.33 -5.55 -6.64
C LYS A 227 22.03 -4.76 -5.36
N VAL A 228 22.69 -5.18 -4.28
CA VAL A 228 22.66 -4.56 -2.95
C VAL A 228 23.61 -3.35 -2.92
N GLU A 229 23.22 -2.29 -2.22
CA GLU A 229 24.14 -1.20 -1.87
C GLU A 229 24.87 -1.51 -0.55
N GLY A 230 26.19 -1.38 -0.54
CA GLY A 230 27.03 -1.54 0.65
C GLY A 230 28.12 -2.61 0.52
N THR A 231 28.84 -2.84 1.61
CA THR A 231 29.86 -3.91 1.75
C THR A 231 29.72 -4.55 3.14
N ASN A 232 30.22 -5.78 3.29
CA ASN A 232 30.10 -6.57 4.53
C ASN A 232 28.64 -6.68 5.01
N CYS A 233 27.75 -7.08 4.11
CA CYS A 233 26.30 -7.21 4.34
C CYS A 233 25.97 -8.50 5.12
N VAL A 234 26.55 -8.64 6.31
CA VAL A 234 26.55 -9.84 7.17
C VAL A 234 26.17 -9.47 8.63
N PRO A 235 26.02 -10.43 9.57
CA PRO A 235 25.75 -10.15 10.98
C PRO A 235 26.86 -9.32 11.66
N LYS A 236 26.56 -8.76 12.83
CA LYS A 236 27.38 -7.74 13.47
C LYS A 236 28.71 -8.30 13.98
N GLY A 237 29.80 -8.00 13.28
CA GLY A 237 31.14 -8.50 13.61
C GLY A 237 31.51 -9.83 12.93
N ALA A 238 30.63 -10.37 12.09
CA ALA A 238 31.01 -11.41 11.13
C ALA A 238 31.82 -10.81 9.97
N THR A 239 32.57 -11.65 9.26
CA THR A 239 33.29 -11.30 8.03
C THR A 239 33.01 -12.34 6.97
N ASP A 240 32.55 -11.91 5.81
CA ASP A 240 32.27 -12.81 4.69
C ASP A 240 33.58 -13.36 4.10
N SER A 241 33.71 -14.69 4.05
CA SER A 241 34.86 -15.39 3.45
C SER A 241 34.63 -15.78 1.97
N GLY A 242 33.48 -15.40 1.39
CA GLY A 242 33.14 -15.70 0.00
C GLY A 242 34.14 -15.13 -1.02
N LEU A 243 34.65 -15.99 -1.90
CA LEU A 243 35.57 -15.66 -2.99
C LEU A 243 34.87 -14.86 -4.11
N GLY A 244 34.66 -13.56 -3.86
CA GLY A 244 34.07 -12.63 -4.83
C GLY A 244 34.92 -12.49 -6.10
N SER A 245 34.34 -12.83 -7.26
CA SER A 245 35.03 -12.79 -8.54
C SER A 245 34.88 -11.42 -9.24
N GLY A 246 36.02 -10.75 -9.49
CA GLY A 246 36.14 -9.76 -10.57
C GLY A 246 35.83 -8.29 -10.24
N GLY A 247 36.62 -7.64 -9.38
CA GLY A 247 36.62 -6.19 -9.20
C GLY A 247 38.05 -5.61 -9.15
N ASN A 248 38.51 -4.98 -10.23
CA ASN A 248 39.92 -4.60 -10.39
C ASN A 248 40.18 -3.12 -10.04
N GLY A 249 40.84 -2.85 -8.90
CA GLY A 249 41.21 -1.49 -8.47
C GLY A 249 42.32 -1.48 -7.41
N SER A 250 43.40 -0.74 -7.65
CA SER A 250 44.67 -0.87 -6.93
C SER A 250 44.75 -0.21 -5.54
N SER A 251 45.37 -0.97 -4.60
CA SER A 251 46.45 -0.55 -3.69
C SER A 251 46.30 0.72 -2.82
N GLY A 252 46.31 0.53 -1.49
CA GLY A 252 46.65 1.56 -0.51
C GLY A 252 46.84 0.99 0.91
N SER A 253 48.05 1.10 1.47
CA SER A 253 48.38 0.73 2.85
C SER A 253 47.45 1.42 3.87
N GLY A 254 47.12 0.86 5.03
CA GLY A 254 47.76 -0.22 5.77
C GLY A 254 48.27 0.33 7.11
N GLY A 255 47.64 -0.08 8.22
CA GLY A 255 47.95 0.42 9.55
C GLY A 255 47.20 -0.37 10.63
N SER A 256 47.96 -1.11 11.44
CA SER A 256 47.46 -1.75 12.66
C SER A 256 47.44 -0.75 13.81
N ASP A 257 46.54 -0.90 14.77
CA ASP A 257 46.92 -0.67 16.17
C ASP A 257 46.03 -1.41 17.18
N ASN A 258 46.57 -1.66 18.38
CA ASN A 258 45.89 -2.38 19.46
C ASN A 258 45.29 -1.40 20.48
N GLY A 259 44.10 -1.71 21.04
CA GLY A 259 43.35 -0.80 21.91
C GLY A 259 42.60 -1.46 23.09
N ASN A 260 43.27 -2.32 23.86
CA ASN A 260 42.68 -3.01 25.01
C ASN A 260 42.56 -2.10 26.26
N SER A 261 41.35 -1.94 26.82
CA SER A 261 41.18 -1.56 28.24
C SER A 261 39.82 -1.99 28.83
N ASN A 262 39.85 -2.45 30.08
CA ASN A 262 38.70 -2.99 30.84
C ASN A 262 38.05 -1.93 31.75
N GLY A 263 36.78 -2.19 32.12
CA GLY A 263 36.17 -1.72 33.38
C GLY A 263 35.28 -0.45 33.28
N GLY A 264 34.22 -0.32 34.08
CA GLY A 264 33.65 -1.31 35.01
C GLY A 264 32.53 -0.72 35.90
N SER A 265 31.51 -1.52 36.21
CA SER A 265 30.48 -1.24 37.23
C SER A 265 31.12 -1.15 38.63
N PRO A 266 30.55 -0.43 39.64
CA PRO A 266 29.27 -0.80 40.28
C PRO A 266 28.47 0.44 40.82
N PRO A 267 27.54 0.34 41.81
CA PRO A 267 26.17 -0.16 41.58
C PRO A 267 25.04 0.65 42.30
N VAL A 268 23.79 0.19 42.09
CA VAL A 268 22.54 0.36 42.89
C VAL A 268 22.34 1.54 43.87
N THR A 269 21.12 2.10 43.82
CA THR A 269 20.24 2.10 45.01
C THR A 269 18.77 2.17 44.62
N SER A 270 17.87 1.80 45.54
CA SER A 270 16.43 1.65 45.30
C SER A 270 15.60 2.49 46.27
N SER A 271 14.37 2.83 45.85
CA SER A 271 13.28 3.26 46.73
C SER A 271 11.95 3.00 46.03
N ALA A 272 10.91 2.63 46.79
CA ALA A 272 9.67 2.08 46.24
C ALA A 272 8.40 2.66 46.87
N ALA A 273 7.32 2.62 46.08
CA ALA A 273 5.90 2.54 46.46
C ALA A 273 5.26 3.61 47.37
N SER A 274 4.06 4.05 46.97
CA SER A 274 2.87 4.15 47.83
C SER A 274 1.60 4.24 46.96
N ALA A 275 0.44 3.82 47.48
CA ALA A 275 -0.81 3.72 46.72
C ALA A 275 -2.07 3.96 47.57
N ALA A 276 -3.09 4.61 46.99
CA ALA A 276 -4.51 4.73 47.41
C ALA A 276 -5.25 5.45 46.24
N SER A 277 -6.48 5.13 45.80
CA SER A 277 -7.78 5.00 46.51
C SER A 277 -8.31 6.36 47.05
N SER A 278 -9.56 6.81 46.84
CA SER A 278 -10.70 6.25 46.06
C SER A 278 -11.89 7.24 45.96
N SER A 279 -12.64 7.20 44.85
CA SER A 279 -14.11 7.46 44.68
C SER A 279 -14.88 8.52 45.49
N SER A 280 -15.65 9.38 44.79
CA SER A 280 -17.12 9.60 45.03
C SER A 280 -17.70 10.62 44.00
N ALA A 281 -19.03 10.82 43.96
CA ALA A 281 -19.72 11.60 42.94
C ALA A 281 -21.01 12.29 43.45
N ALA A 282 -21.44 13.41 42.82
CA ALA A 282 -22.82 13.92 42.80
C ALA A 282 -23.02 15.07 41.77
N ALA A 283 -24.26 15.26 41.31
CA ALA A 283 -24.80 16.46 40.64
C ALA A 283 -26.10 16.89 41.36
N PRO A 284 -26.83 17.99 41.00
CA PRO A 284 -27.61 18.13 39.75
C PRO A 284 -27.41 19.55 39.10
N THR A 285 -28.29 20.28 38.37
CA THR A 285 -29.76 20.26 38.13
C THR A 285 -30.18 21.04 36.85
N SER A 286 -31.49 21.02 36.55
CA SER A 286 -32.38 21.89 35.73
C SER A 286 -31.94 23.34 35.37
N SER A 287 -32.50 24.02 34.35
CA SER A 287 -33.88 23.92 33.81
C SER A 287 -34.14 24.33 32.34
N LEU A 288 -34.98 23.53 31.67
CA LEU A 288 -36.09 23.81 30.73
C LEU A 288 -36.32 25.22 30.09
N GLY A 289 -36.66 25.21 28.79
CA GLY A 289 -37.36 26.25 28.00
C GLY A 289 -37.82 25.70 26.64
N PHE A 290 -38.94 26.17 26.05
CA PHE A 290 -39.59 25.55 24.86
C PHE A 290 -40.45 26.57 24.04
N VAL A 291 -41.14 26.10 22.97
CA VAL A 291 -42.11 26.83 22.08
C VAL A 291 -41.38 27.68 20.99
N THR A 292 -41.36 27.36 19.67
CA THR A 292 -42.39 27.24 18.59
C THR A 292 -43.08 28.59 18.22
N SER A 293 -43.58 28.90 17.01
CA SER A 293 -43.99 28.09 15.84
C SER A 293 -44.17 28.92 14.53
N ILE A 294 -44.38 28.26 13.37
CA ILE A 294 -44.97 28.68 12.04
C ILE A 294 -44.41 29.92 11.27
N ILE A 295 -43.92 29.83 10.01
CA ILE A 295 -44.57 29.70 8.66
C ILE A 295 -45.27 30.99 8.16
N ASP A 296 -44.77 31.66 7.10
CA ASP A 296 -45.16 31.41 5.67
C ASP A 296 -44.28 32.16 4.63
N SER A 297 -44.54 31.94 3.34
CA SER A 297 -44.07 32.66 2.12
C SER A 297 -45.33 33.11 1.31
N PRO A 298 -45.32 33.47 0.00
CA PRO A 298 -44.26 33.77 -0.96
C PRO A 298 -44.48 35.10 -1.77
N ASN A 299 -43.54 35.48 -2.66
CA ASN A 299 -43.73 35.45 -4.13
C ASN A 299 -42.81 36.42 -4.92
N SER A 300 -42.39 35.93 -6.08
CA SER A 300 -41.64 36.49 -7.22
C SER A 300 -41.86 37.96 -7.62
N SER A 301 -40.79 38.63 -8.07
CA SER A 301 -40.76 39.32 -9.38
C SER A 301 -39.33 39.71 -9.85
N VAL A 302 -39.17 39.77 -11.18
CA VAL A 302 -37.98 40.11 -12.01
C VAL A 302 -38.57 40.99 -13.14
N PRO A 303 -37.96 42.08 -13.69
CA PRO A 303 -36.56 42.18 -14.13
C PRO A 303 -35.86 43.55 -13.93
N GLY A 304 -34.61 43.67 -14.42
CA GLY A 304 -33.97 44.98 -14.66
C GLY A 304 -32.45 44.93 -14.84
N ALA A 305 -31.96 44.73 -16.07
CA ALA A 305 -30.53 44.84 -16.38
C ALA A 305 -30.18 46.25 -16.89
N THR A 306 -29.02 46.79 -16.51
CA THR A 306 -28.39 47.96 -17.15
C THR A 306 -26.86 47.93 -16.90
N VAL A 307 -26.10 48.74 -17.64
CA VAL A 307 -24.69 48.46 -17.95
C VAL A 307 -23.71 49.44 -17.28
N SER A 308 -22.50 48.94 -17.00
CA SER A 308 -21.16 49.57 -16.84
C SER A 308 -20.99 51.03 -17.32
N PRO A 309 -20.04 51.83 -16.76
CA PRO A 309 -18.70 51.37 -16.36
C PRO A 309 -18.14 51.90 -15.03
N ALA A 310 -16.89 51.50 -14.74
CA ALA A 310 -16.08 51.90 -13.58
C ALA A 310 -15.04 52.97 -13.95
N ASP A 311 -14.42 53.58 -12.94
CA ASP A 311 -13.00 53.98 -12.98
C ASP A 311 -12.42 54.08 -11.54
N PRO A 312 -11.10 54.13 -11.33
CA PRO A 312 -10.46 53.74 -10.07
C PRO A 312 -10.04 54.90 -9.13
N SER A 313 -9.62 54.54 -7.91
CA SER A 313 -8.74 55.34 -7.04
C SER A 313 -7.98 54.45 -6.04
N SER A 314 -6.86 54.92 -5.49
CA SER A 314 -5.85 54.10 -4.80
C SER A 314 -5.28 54.76 -3.53
N THR A 315 -4.67 53.95 -2.65
CA THR A 315 -3.87 54.35 -1.45
C THR A 315 -4.69 55.04 -0.32
N SER A 316 -4.33 55.06 0.97
CA SER A 316 -3.17 54.59 1.77
C SER A 316 -3.62 53.83 3.04
N ALA A 317 -2.75 53.54 4.02
CA ALA A 317 -2.96 52.51 5.05
C ALA A 317 -2.86 52.91 6.55
N ALA A 318 -3.40 52.03 7.41
CA ALA A 318 -3.09 51.79 8.85
C ALA A 318 -3.56 52.84 9.90
N PRO A 319 -3.58 52.54 11.24
CA PRO A 319 -3.14 51.31 11.94
C PRO A 319 -4.12 50.71 13.00
N GLU A 320 -3.69 49.62 13.67
CA GLU A 320 -4.12 49.09 15.01
C GLU A 320 -5.55 48.50 15.20
N SER A 321 -5.80 47.48 16.05
CA SER A 321 -4.93 46.51 16.77
C SER A 321 -5.69 45.24 17.25
N ASN A 322 -4.94 44.15 17.53
CA ASN A 322 -5.33 42.91 18.25
C ASN A 322 -6.41 41.97 17.66
N PRO A 323 -6.48 40.68 18.09
CA PRO A 323 -5.57 39.92 18.96
C PRO A 323 -4.84 38.75 18.25
N THR A 324 -3.85 38.14 18.91
CA THR A 324 -3.09 36.98 18.42
C THR A 324 -3.85 35.65 18.54
N GLY A 325 -3.99 34.93 17.42
CA GLY A 325 -4.45 33.53 17.36
C GLY A 325 -3.88 32.84 16.13
N GLY A 326 -2.71 32.20 16.26
CA GLY A 326 -1.98 31.67 15.11
C GLY A 326 -2.61 30.40 14.53
N SER A 327 -2.92 30.42 13.24
CA SER A 327 -3.20 29.21 12.45
C SER A 327 -2.54 29.37 11.08
N SER A 328 -1.31 28.87 10.96
CA SER A 328 -0.47 29.05 9.79
C SER A 328 -0.87 28.10 8.65
N SER A 329 -1.74 28.56 7.76
CA SER A 329 -2.03 27.86 6.50
C SER A 329 -0.86 27.98 5.52
N GLY A 330 0.10 27.06 5.61
CA GLY A 330 1.13 26.84 4.60
C GLY A 330 0.95 25.48 3.94
N SER A 331 1.45 25.32 2.70
CA SER A 331 1.59 24.00 2.07
C SER A 331 2.69 23.21 2.79
N ALA A 332 2.32 22.53 3.87
CA ALA A 332 3.23 21.72 4.66
C ALA A 332 3.72 20.51 3.86
N GLY A 333 5.04 20.33 3.81
CA GLY A 333 5.64 19.05 3.42
C GLY A 333 5.46 18.01 4.55
N ALA A 334 6.39 17.05 4.63
CA ALA A 334 6.40 16.10 5.74
C ALA A 334 6.64 16.84 7.09
N LEU A 335 5.61 16.93 7.93
CA LEU A 335 5.72 17.34 9.32
C LEU A 335 6.43 16.26 10.13
N SER A 336 7.11 16.66 11.19
CA SER A 336 7.88 15.75 12.06
C SER A 336 7.86 16.26 13.49
N GLY A 337 8.16 15.37 14.45
CA GLY A 337 7.96 15.64 15.87
C GLY A 337 6.50 15.43 16.31
N PRO A 338 6.10 16.02 17.45
CA PRO A 338 4.80 15.78 18.04
C PRO A 338 3.64 16.43 17.28
N CYS A 339 2.42 16.00 17.59
CA CYS A 339 1.19 16.50 16.98
C CYS A 339 0.05 16.59 18.00
N ASP A 340 -0.72 17.68 17.94
CA ASP A 340 -1.54 18.15 19.07
C ASP A 340 -2.88 17.41 19.26
N SER A 341 -3.23 16.49 18.36
CA SER A 341 -4.47 15.70 18.45
C SER A 341 -4.35 14.42 17.63
N GLU A 342 -4.40 13.29 18.32
CA GLU A 342 -4.35 11.95 17.77
C GLU A 342 -5.37 11.78 16.63
N GLY A 343 -4.93 11.23 15.50
CA GLY A 343 -5.74 11.03 14.31
C GLY A 343 -5.84 12.22 13.35
N MET A 344 -5.29 13.42 13.67
CA MET A 344 -5.16 14.52 12.70
C MET A 344 -4.41 14.11 11.43
N PHE A 345 -4.72 14.73 10.30
CA PHE A 345 -4.06 14.45 9.02
C PHE A 345 -3.28 15.66 8.49
N ASN A 346 -2.10 15.41 7.93
CA ASN A 346 -1.35 16.37 7.12
C ASN A 346 -1.27 15.85 5.68
N CYS A 347 -1.63 16.66 4.69
CA CYS A 347 -1.83 16.23 3.30
C CYS A 347 -1.23 17.22 2.30
N ASP A 348 -0.16 16.83 1.60
CA ASP A 348 0.50 17.69 0.58
C ASP A 348 -0.19 17.66 -0.79
N GLY A 349 -1.22 16.82 -0.96
CA GLY A 349 -1.94 16.61 -2.23
C GLY A 349 -1.35 15.50 -3.12
N THR A 350 -0.30 14.83 -2.68
CA THR A 350 0.32 13.65 -3.33
C THR A 350 0.49 12.47 -2.37
N SER A 351 0.71 12.78 -1.10
CA SER A 351 0.91 11.91 0.06
C SER A 351 0.18 12.45 1.29
N TYR A 352 0.05 11.62 2.33
CA TYR A 352 -0.48 12.03 3.63
C TYR A 352 0.37 11.51 4.80
N GLN A 353 0.24 12.17 5.94
CA GLN A 353 0.64 11.69 7.25
C GLN A 353 -0.58 11.72 8.17
N GLN A 354 -0.56 10.89 9.20
CA GLN A 354 -1.49 10.98 10.32
C GLN A 354 -0.73 11.27 11.60
N CYS A 355 -1.37 11.92 12.56
CA CYS A 355 -0.94 11.99 13.95
C CYS A 355 -1.24 10.64 14.61
N ALA A 356 -0.21 9.94 15.07
CA ALA A 356 -0.32 8.62 15.69
C ALA A 356 0.65 8.49 16.88
N SER A 357 0.16 8.02 18.03
CA SER A 357 0.86 8.06 19.31
C SER A 357 1.41 9.45 19.67
N GLY A 358 0.70 10.51 19.27
CA GLY A 358 1.12 11.90 19.47
C GLY A 358 2.32 12.36 18.62
N ALA A 359 2.70 11.63 17.56
CA ALA A 359 3.72 12.05 16.59
C ALA A 359 3.26 11.87 15.13
N TRP A 360 3.84 12.65 14.20
CA TRP A 360 3.50 12.53 12.77
C TRP A 360 4.10 11.26 12.13
N THR A 361 3.27 10.44 11.49
CA THR A 361 3.75 9.27 10.72
C THR A 361 4.58 9.69 9.50
N ALA A 362 5.40 8.79 8.96
CA ALA A 362 5.99 8.97 7.62
C ALA A 362 4.92 9.24 6.53
N MET A 363 5.31 9.96 5.47
CA MET A 363 4.47 10.25 4.31
C MET A 363 4.09 8.96 3.56
N LYS A 364 2.79 8.78 3.32
CA LYS A 364 2.19 7.63 2.64
C LYS A 364 1.60 8.07 1.28
N PRO A 365 1.97 7.45 0.15
CA PRO A 365 1.50 7.84 -1.18
C PRO A 365 0.02 7.48 -1.41
N LEU A 366 -0.60 8.14 -2.39
CA LEU A 366 -2.06 8.17 -2.57
C LEU A 366 -2.53 7.66 -3.95
N PRO A 367 -2.73 6.34 -4.14
CA PRO A 367 -3.14 5.76 -5.42
C PRO A 367 -4.64 5.43 -5.52
N VAL A 368 -5.15 5.41 -6.76
CA VAL A 368 -5.98 4.38 -7.45
C VAL A 368 -6.87 5.02 -8.53
N ALA A 369 -6.84 4.50 -9.77
CA ALA A 369 -7.95 4.73 -10.69
C ALA A 369 -9.13 3.88 -10.21
N SER A 370 -10.36 4.39 -10.09
CA SER A 370 -11.48 3.59 -9.53
C SER A 370 -12.21 2.80 -10.61
N PHE A 371 -12.36 1.49 -10.40
CA PHE A 371 -13.06 0.55 -11.29
C PHE A 371 -14.54 0.93 -11.43
N TYR A 372 -15.22 1.09 -10.30
CA TYR A 372 -16.63 1.50 -10.27
C TYR A 372 -16.83 2.93 -10.79
N SER A 373 -15.80 3.79 -10.77
CA SER A 373 -15.88 5.11 -11.41
C SER A 373 -15.87 5.00 -12.93
N TYR A 374 -15.17 4.02 -13.52
CA TYR A 374 -15.25 3.75 -14.95
C TYR A 374 -16.66 3.28 -15.35
N MET A 375 -17.29 2.43 -14.53
CA MET A 375 -18.70 2.02 -14.73
C MET A 375 -19.66 3.22 -14.75
N VAL A 376 -19.54 4.12 -13.76
CA VAL A 376 -20.33 5.36 -13.71
C VAL A 376 -20.05 6.25 -14.92
N PHE A 377 -18.77 6.41 -15.29
CA PHE A 377 -18.35 7.23 -16.42
C PHE A 377 -18.97 6.74 -17.75
N VAL A 378 -18.89 5.43 -18.04
CA VAL A 378 -19.49 4.84 -19.26
C VAL A 378 -21.02 4.97 -19.23
N GLN A 379 -21.66 4.76 -18.08
CA GLN A 379 -23.11 4.93 -17.94
C GLN A 379 -23.54 6.40 -18.14
N LEU A 380 -22.80 7.38 -17.62
CA LEU A 380 -23.05 8.81 -17.85
C LEU A 380 -22.93 9.16 -19.34
N LEU A 381 -21.85 8.72 -20.02
CA LEU A 381 -21.68 8.98 -21.46
C LEU A 381 -22.80 8.33 -22.30
N LYS A 382 -23.09 7.05 -22.06
CA LYS A 382 -24.13 6.29 -22.78
C LYS A 382 -25.49 6.96 -22.73
N ASN A 383 -25.86 7.50 -21.56
CA ASN A 383 -27.17 8.10 -21.32
C ASN A 383 -27.15 9.64 -21.37
N LYS A 384 -26.03 10.29 -21.73
CA LYS A 384 -25.89 11.76 -21.71
C LYS A 384 -27.03 12.44 -22.47
N HIS A 385 -27.38 11.94 -23.65
CA HIS A 385 -28.47 12.46 -24.47
C HIS A 385 -29.86 12.38 -23.81
N VAL A 386 -30.07 11.45 -22.86
CA VAL A 386 -31.30 11.33 -22.07
C VAL A 386 -31.28 12.32 -20.91
N PHE A 387 -30.15 12.46 -20.21
CA PHE A 387 -29.96 13.48 -19.18
C PHE A 387 -30.12 14.90 -19.76
N ASP A 388 -29.58 15.15 -20.95
CA ASP A 388 -29.73 16.41 -21.71
C ASP A 388 -31.22 16.71 -22.00
N GLN A 389 -32.02 15.71 -22.40
CA GLN A 389 -33.47 15.87 -22.61
C GLN A 389 -34.22 16.23 -21.32
N HIS A 390 -33.73 15.77 -20.17
CA HIS A 390 -34.24 16.13 -18.85
C HIS A 390 -33.60 17.39 -18.24
N SER A 391 -32.76 18.12 -19.00
CA SER A 391 -32.02 19.30 -18.52
C SER A 391 -31.08 19.03 -17.33
N VAL A 392 -30.60 17.79 -17.18
CA VAL A 392 -29.65 17.39 -16.12
C VAL A 392 -28.22 17.59 -16.61
N GLU A 393 -27.54 18.60 -16.09
CA GLU A 393 -26.13 18.84 -16.38
C GLU A 393 -25.23 17.77 -15.74
N ILE A 394 -24.25 17.26 -16.50
CA ILE A 394 -23.26 16.29 -16.03
C ILE A 394 -21.87 16.95 -16.05
N ILE A 395 -21.33 17.23 -14.87
CA ILE A 395 -19.97 17.74 -14.70
C ILE A 395 -19.08 16.63 -14.13
N ILE A 396 -18.10 16.17 -14.91
CA ILE A 396 -17.15 15.13 -14.48
C ILE A 396 -15.87 15.79 -13.99
N HIS A 397 -15.50 15.50 -12.74
CA HIS A 397 -14.35 16.08 -12.04
C HIS A 397 -13.21 15.06 -11.89
N PRO A 398 -11.97 15.35 -12.33
CA PRO A 398 -10.80 14.56 -11.97
C PRO A 398 -10.49 14.75 -10.47
N VAL A 399 -10.19 13.66 -9.77
CA VAL A 399 -9.87 13.65 -8.33
C VAL A 399 -8.89 12.52 -8.01
N LEU A 400 -8.08 12.71 -6.97
CA LEU A 400 -7.16 11.67 -6.49
C LEU A 400 -7.84 10.82 -5.40
N ILE A 401 -8.37 9.64 -5.74
CA ILE A 401 -9.10 8.79 -4.76
C ILE A 401 -8.27 8.48 -3.53
N GLY A 402 -6.94 8.32 -3.66
CA GLY A 402 -6.08 8.03 -2.53
C GLY A 402 -6.20 9.12 -1.45
N ALA A 403 -6.18 10.39 -1.84
CA ALA A 403 -6.37 11.52 -0.92
C ALA A 403 -7.79 11.54 -0.32
N ILE A 404 -8.81 11.12 -1.07
CA ILE A 404 -10.18 10.97 -0.56
C ILE A 404 -10.25 9.85 0.48
N VAL A 405 -9.62 8.70 0.24
CA VAL A 405 -9.56 7.57 1.17
C VAL A 405 -8.78 7.94 2.44
N ALA A 406 -7.62 8.59 2.31
CA ALA A 406 -6.82 9.01 3.44
C ALA A 406 -7.49 10.13 4.26
N GLY A 407 -7.93 11.22 3.61
CA GLY A 407 -8.56 12.37 4.27
C GLY A 407 -9.92 12.08 4.91
N SER A 408 -10.56 10.95 4.58
CA SER A 408 -11.76 10.45 5.25
C SER A 408 -11.47 9.38 6.32
N GLY A 409 -10.21 8.99 6.52
CA GLY A 409 -9.82 7.89 7.41
C GLY A 409 -10.28 6.49 6.94
N ASN A 410 -10.75 6.36 5.70
CA ASN A 410 -11.24 5.10 5.15
C ASN A 410 -10.08 4.14 4.82
N LYS A 411 -10.38 2.84 4.70
CA LYS A 411 -9.42 1.81 4.29
C LYS A 411 -9.85 1.18 2.96
N PRO A 412 -8.93 0.93 2.01
CA PRO A 412 -9.29 0.36 0.73
C PRO A 412 -9.93 -1.03 0.87
N PRO A 413 -10.94 -1.38 0.05
CA PRO A 413 -11.74 -2.59 0.28
C PRO A 413 -10.93 -3.89 0.22
N TRP A 414 -9.86 -3.94 -0.58
CA TRP A 414 -9.02 -5.13 -0.70
C TRP A 414 -8.15 -5.41 0.54
N THR A 415 -8.00 -4.46 1.48
CA THR A 415 -7.28 -4.72 2.74
C THR A 415 -8.12 -5.49 3.77
N VAL A 416 -9.32 -5.94 3.39
CA VAL A 416 -10.20 -6.80 4.20
C VAL A 416 -10.48 -8.07 3.38
N PRO A 417 -9.95 -9.26 3.76
CA PRO A 417 -10.01 -10.45 2.92
C PRO A 417 -11.42 -10.83 2.43
N ALA A 418 -12.45 -10.71 3.28
CA ALA A 418 -13.83 -10.98 2.88
C ALA A 418 -14.35 -10.03 1.78
N LYS A 419 -13.94 -8.75 1.82
CA LYS A 419 -14.27 -7.76 0.78
C LYS A 419 -13.44 -7.97 -0.49
N ALA A 420 -12.19 -8.43 -0.38
CA ALA A 420 -11.38 -8.80 -1.55
C ALA A 420 -12.01 -9.98 -2.32
N THR A 421 -12.36 -11.06 -1.62
CA THR A 421 -13.04 -12.24 -2.22
C THR A 421 -14.39 -11.87 -2.85
N TYR A 422 -15.20 -11.04 -2.18
CA TYR A 422 -16.44 -10.52 -2.75
C TYR A 422 -16.19 -9.65 -3.99
N GLY A 423 -15.18 -8.77 -3.94
CA GLY A 423 -14.84 -7.84 -5.01
C GLY A 423 -14.56 -8.53 -6.35
N ASN A 424 -13.89 -9.69 -6.33
CA ASN A 424 -13.66 -10.48 -7.55
C ASN A 424 -14.98 -10.96 -8.20
N ILE A 425 -15.95 -11.38 -7.39
CA ILE A 425 -17.28 -11.82 -7.86
C ILE A 425 -18.08 -10.62 -8.38
N ASP A 426 -17.99 -9.48 -7.70
CA ASP A 426 -18.74 -8.28 -8.06
C ASP A 426 -18.16 -7.56 -9.29
N MET A 427 -16.84 -7.59 -9.48
CA MET A 427 -16.19 -7.10 -10.70
C MET A 427 -16.73 -7.79 -11.96
N GLU A 428 -16.87 -9.12 -11.97
CA GLU A 428 -17.43 -9.83 -13.12
C GLU A 428 -18.93 -9.54 -13.34
N ARG A 429 -19.70 -9.28 -12.26
CA ARG A 429 -21.09 -8.81 -12.38
C ARG A 429 -21.15 -7.41 -12.99
N ALA A 430 -20.31 -6.49 -12.54
CA ALA A 430 -20.22 -5.13 -13.07
C ALA A 430 -19.79 -5.13 -14.55
N LYS A 431 -18.76 -5.89 -14.92
CA LYS A 431 -18.34 -6.10 -16.31
C LYS A 431 -19.50 -6.59 -17.20
N GLY A 432 -20.28 -7.56 -16.71
CA GLY A 432 -21.47 -8.06 -17.39
C GLY A 432 -22.61 -7.04 -17.51
N ALA A 433 -22.84 -6.22 -16.47
CA ALA A 433 -23.91 -5.23 -16.42
C ALA A 433 -23.63 -3.99 -17.28
N PHE A 434 -22.40 -3.49 -17.27
CA PHE A 434 -21.99 -2.30 -18.03
C PHE A 434 -21.44 -2.62 -19.43
N GLY A 435 -21.24 -3.91 -19.76
CA GLY A 435 -20.83 -4.36 -21.10
C GLY A 435 -19.33 -4.23 -21.38
N LEU A 436 -18.49 -4.38 -20.35
CA LEU A 436 -17.05 -4.14 -20.38
C LEU A 436 -16.24 -5.41 -20.03
N PRO A 437 -16.37 -6.52 -20.79
CA PRO A 437 -15.81 -7.83 -20.44
C PRO A 437 -14.27 -7.87 -20.42
N GLU A 438 -13.59 -6.94 -21.11
CA GLU A 438 -12.13 -6.86 -21.16
C GLU A 438 -11.46 -6.37 -19.88
N LEU A 439 -12.20 -5.78 -18.94
CA LEU A 439 -11.59 -5.13 -17.79
C LEU A 439 -11.07 -6.17 -16.79
N SER A 440 -9.88 -5.91 -16.25
CA SER A 440 -9.21 -6.78 -15.30
C SER A 440 -8.27 -5.96 -14.41
N VAL A 441 -7.97 -6.46 -13.21
CA VAL A 441 -7.05 -5.77 -12.29
C VAL A 441 -5.62 -5.84 -12.85
N PRO A 442 -4.91 -4.71 -13.01
CA PRO A 442 -3.50 -4.74 -13.37
C PRO A 442 -2.66 -5.44 -12.30
N GLY A 443 -1.73 -6.31 -12.70
CA GLY A 443 -0.92 -7.11 -11.77
C GLY A 443 -0.09 -6.30 -10.77
N ASN A 444 0.18 -5.03 -11.08
CA ASN A 444 0.88 -4.05 -10.26
C ASN A 444 -0.01 -2.84 -9.89
N LEU A 445 -1.30 -3.06 -9.61
CA LEU A 445 -2.32 -2.05 -9.28
C LEU A 445 -1.83 -0.89 -8.37
N MET A 446 -1.06 -1.19 -7.32
CA MET A 446 -0.55 -0.18 -6.38
C MET A 446 0.48 0.77 -7.00
N VAL A 447 1.25 0.30 -7.98
CA VAL A 447 2.24 1.10 -8.73
C VAL A 447 1.53 1.94 -9.79
N LEU A 448 0.70 1.32 -10.64
CA LEU A 448 -0.01 2.04 -11.70
C LEU A 448 -1.03 3.03 -11.16
N GLY A 449 -1.63 2.73 -10.00
CA GLY A 449 -2.65 3.55 -9.35
C GLY A 449 -2.20 4.97 -8.96
N ARG A 450 -0.92 5.32 -9.11
CA ARG A 450 -0.36 6.66 -8.90
C ARG A 450 -0.79 7.63 -10.02
N THR A 451 -2.09 7.95 -10.06
CA THR A 451 -2.75 8.71 -11.12
C THR A 451 -2.54 10.23 -11.05
N GLN A 452 -1.62 10.74 -10.22
CA GLN A 452 -1.42 12.18 -10.03
C GLN A 452 -1.15 12.91 -11.36
N LEU A 453 -0.31 12.37 -12.25
CA LEU A 453 0.01 13.01 -13.53
C LEU A 453 -1.19 13.00 -14.52
N PRO A 454 -1.85 11.86 -14.84
CA PRO A 454 -3.00 11.85 -15.74
C PRO A 454 -4.20 12.64 -15.20
N MET A 455 -4.42 12.69 -13.88
CA MET A 455 -5.48 13.56 -13.32
C MET A 455 -5.17 15.05 -13.51
N ARG A 456 -3.91 15.48 -13.39
CA ARG A 456 -3.49 16.87 -13.69
C ARG A 456 -3.60 17.19 -15.19
N ALA A 457 -3.22 16.26 -16.05
CA ALA A 457 -3.41 16.37 -17.49
C ALA A 457 -4.91 16.53 -17.85
N LEU A 458 -5.78 15.75 -17.22
CA LEU A 458 -7.23 15.86 -17.40
C LEU A 458 -7.78 17.23 -16.97
N HIS A 459 -7.27 17.87 -15.92
CA HIS A 459 -7.66 19.25 -15.59
C HIS A 459 -7.26 20.24 -16.70
N TYR A 460 -6.03 20.19 -17.21
CA TYR A 460 -5.62 21.06 -18.31
C TYR A 460 -6.49 20.83 -19.57
N ILE A 461 -6.75 19.57 -19.92
CA ILE A 461 -7.59 19.23 -21.07
C ILE A 461 -9.03 19.75 -20.87
N LYS A 462 -9.60 19.62 -19.66
CA LYS A 462 -10.94 20.12 -19.31
C LYS A 462 -11.08 21.66 -19.37
N ASP A 463 -9.97 22.39 -19.28
CA ASP A 463 -9.95 23.84 -19.23
C ASP A 463 -9.55 24.48 -20.57
N HIS A 464 -8.88 23.72 -21.46
CA HIS A 464 -8.34 24.22 -22.73
C HIS A 464 -8.86 23.54 -24.02
N PHE A 465 -9.55 22.40 -23.93
CA PHE A 465 -10.03 21.62 -25.08
C PHE A 465 -11.56 21.43 -25.06
N PRO A 466 -12.20 21.10 -26.20
CA PRO A 466 -13.63 20.78 -26.25
C PRO A 466 -14.02 19.66 -25.28
N ALA A 467 -15.24 19.72 -24.75
CA ALA A 467 -15.75 18.71 -23.81
C ALA A 467 -15.67 17.28 -24.36
N GLU A 468 -15.89 17.09 -25.67
CA GLU A 468 -15.72 15.80 -26.35
C GLU A 468 -14.27 15.29 -26.27
N THR A 469 -13.27 16.15 -26.47
CA THR A 469 -11.84 15.80 -26.34
C THR A 469 -11.49 15.43 -24.90
N TYR A 470 -12.00 16.18 -23.92
CA TYR A 470 -11.84 15.86 -22.49
C TYR A 470 -12.44 14.49 -22.15
N LEU A 471 -13.69 14.24 -22.54
CA LEU A 471 -14.39 12.99 -22.25
C LEU A 471 -13.78 11.79 -22.99
N ALA A 472 -13.38 11.94 -24.26
CA ALA A 472 -12.66 10.90 -24.99
C ALA A 472 -11.31 10.57 -24.33
N THR A 473 -10.59 11.58 -23.82
CA THR A 473 -9.32 11.36 -23.10
C THR A 473 -9.54 10.67 -21.76
N PHE A 474 -10.53 11.08 -20.98
CA PHE A 474 -10.86 10.43 -19.70
C PHE A 474 -11.28 8.97 -19.92
N HIS A 475 -12.10 8.70 -20.95
CA HIS A 475 -12.44 7.34 -21.37
C HIS A 475 -11.18 6.54 -21.73
N TYR A 476 -10.30 7.09 -22.57
CA TYR A 476 -9.09 6.39 -22.99
C TYR A 476 -8.16 6.11 -21.82
N LEU A 477 -7.95 7.04 -20.89
CA LEU A 477 -7.11 6.82 -19.71
C LEU A 477 -7.69 5.73 -18.78
N PHE A 478 -9.02 5.63 -18.65
CA PHE A 478 -9.65 4.49 -17.99
C PHE A 478 -9.42 3.15 -18.75
N HIS A 479 -9.52 3.15 -20.08
CA HIS A 479 -9.29 1.97 -20.92
C HIS A 479 -7.81 1.52 -20.88
N ALA A 480 -6.87 2.46 -21.02
CA ALA A 480 -5.44 2.26 -20.88
C ALA A 480 -5.09 1.63 -19.53
N PHE A 481 -5.69 2.10 -18.44
CA PHE A 481 -5.49 1.54 -17.10
C PHE A 481 -6.12 0.15 -16.93
N TRP A 482 -7.42 -0.01 -17.22
CA TRP A 482 -8.20 -1.19 -16.81
C TRP A 482 -8.28 -2.32 -17.84
N ALA A 483 -8.01 -2.05 -19.12
CA ALA A 483 -8.05 -3.04 -20.21
C ALA A 483 -6.66 -3.32 -20.81
N LEU A 484 -5.79 -2.31 -20.87
CA LEU A 484 -4.46 -2.41 -21.49
C LEU A 484 -3.30 -2.47 -20.47
N HIS A 485 -3.59 -2.18 -19.20
CA HIS A 485 -2.64 -2.17 -18.06
C HIS A 485 -1.39 -1.29 -18.31
N LEU A 486 -1.54 -0.20 -19.04
CA LEU A 486 -0.45 0.72 -19.35
C LEU A 486 0.02 1.48 -18.11
N ASP A 487 1.32 1.74 -18.03
CA ASP A 487 1.86 2.72 -17.09
C ASP A 487 1.48 4.14 -17.52
N LEU A 488 0.93 4.91 -16.60
CA LEU A 488 0.52 6.31 -16.77
C LEU A 488 1.17 7.19 -15.68
N THR A 489 2.19 6.68 -14.99
CA THR A 489 2.80 7.30 -13.80
C THR A 489 4.09 8.06 -14.11
N SER A 490 4.71 7.81 -15.26
CA SER A 490 5.80 8.62 -15.82
C SER A 490 5.29 9.58 -16.90
N ALA A 491 6.08 10.62 -17.22
CA ALA A 491 5.76 11.55 -18.29
C ALA A 491 5.78 10.87 -19.67
N GLU A 492 6.83 10.13 -19.99
CA GLU A 492 7.02 9.38 -21.24
C GLU A 492 5.89 8.37 -21.52
N ALA A 493 5.43 7.65 -20.50
CA ALA A 493 4.37 6.66 -20.69
C ALA A 493 2.99 7.33 -20.87
N LEU A 494 2.76 8.47 -20.21
CA LEU A 494 1.58 9.30 -20.45
C LEU A 494 1.63 10.04 -21.80
N GLU A 495 2.81 10.47 -22.26
CA GLU A 495 3.06 11.04 -23.59
C GLU A 495 2.62 10.08 -24.67
N LYS A 496 3.13 8.85 -24.62
CA LYS A 496 2.73 7.77 -25.51
C LYS A 496 1.22 7.52 -25.45
N ALA A 497 0.65 7.38 -24.25
CA ALA A 497 -0.77 7.11 -24.09
C ALA A 497 -1.67 8.25 -24.62
N LEU A 498 -1.25 9.51 -24.55
CA LEU A 498 -1.96 10.67 -25.12
C LEU A 498 -1.78 10.76 -26.64
N GLY A 499 -0.60 10.41 -27.17
CA GLY A 499 -0.33 10.35 -28.61
C GLY A 499 -1.03 9.19 -29.33
N GLU A 500 -1.32 8.09 -28.63
CA GLU A 500 -1.98 6.89 -29.18
C GLU A 500 -3.52 6.91 -29.08
N ILE A 501 -4.14 7.99 -28.56
CA ILE A 501 -5.61 8.09 -28.46
C ILE A 501 -6.23 8.24 -29.86
N PRO A 502 -7.12 7.34 -30.31
CA PRO A 502 -7.80 7.50 -31.60
C PRO A 502 -8.75 8.70 -31.62
N SER A 503 -8.74 9.49 -32.71
CA SER A 503 -9.78 10.51 -32.89
C SER A 503 -11.16 9.84 -33.01
N GLY A 504 -12.14 10.35 -32.26
CA GLY A 504 -13.47 9.72 -32.16
C GLY A 504 -13.51 8.48 -31.26
N PHE A 505 -12.55 8.29 -30.36
CA PHE A 505 -12.60 7.21 -29.36
C PHE A 505 -13.80 7.37 -28.41
N ALA A 506 -14.65 6.34 -28.39
CA ALA A 506 -15.84 6.22 -27.53
C ALA A 506 -15.86 4.88 -26.75
N GLY A 507 -14.73 4.16 -26.69
CA GLY A 507 -14.58 2.84 -26.09
C GLY A 507 -13.72 1.89 -26.92
N LYS A 508 -13.50 0.67 -26.42
CA LYS A 508 -12.66 -0.35 -27.07
C LYS A 508 -13.04 -0.58 -28.54
N GLY A 509 -12.07 -0.52 -29.44
CA GLY A 509 -12.26 -0.78 -30.87
C GLY A 509 -12.98 0.34 -31.65
N THR A 510 -13.10 1.54 -31.07
CA THR A 510 -13.71 2.71 -31.73
C THR A 510 -12.69 3.82 -32.01
N GLY A 511 -13.08 4.76 -32.87
CA GLY A 511 -12.21 5.86 -33.33
C GLY A 511 -11.25 5.45 -34.46
N ASN A 512 -10.54 6.44 -35.01
CA ASN A 512 -9.61 6.24 -36.12
C ASN A 512 -8.16 6.19 -35.62
N VAL A 513 -7.58 4.99 -35.55
CA VAL A 513 -6.19 4.78 -35.11
C VAL A 513 -5.14 5.46 -36.01
N SER A 514 -5.46 5.70 -37.28
CA SER A 514 -4.57 6.41 -38.22
C SER A 514 -4.63 7.94 -38.07
N ARG A 515 -5.43 8.45 -37.12
CA ARG A 515 -5.55 9.88 -36.80
C ARG A 515 -5.68 10.06 -35.29
N PRO A 516 -4.57 10.36 -34.58
CA PRO A 516 -4.60 10.72 -33.17
C PRO A 516 -5.57 11.84 -32.81
N LEU A 517 -6.04 11.84 -31.56
CA LEU A 517 -6.88 12.89 -30.97
C LEU A 517 -6.09 14.19 -30.73
N PHE A 518 -4.81 14.07 -30.38
CA PHE A 518 -3.88 15.17 -30.16
C PHE A 518 -2.74 15.15 -31.18
N THR A 519 -2.27 16.33 -31.59
CA THR A 519 -0.97 16.46 -32.27
C THR A 519 0.17 16.37 -31.25
N PRO A 520 1.41 15.99 -31.64
CA PRO A 520 2.54 15.90 -30.70
C PRO A 520 2.75 17.17 -29.87
N ALA A 521 2.71 18.36 -30.51
CA ALA A 521 2.85 19.64 -29.81
C ALA A 521 1.74 19.92 -28.77
N GLN A 522 0.54 19.33 -28.92
CA GLN A 522 -0.51 19.39 -27.90
C GLN A 522 -0.26 18.41 -26.77
N VAL A 523 0.35 17.24 -27.04
CA VAL A 523 0.78 16.29 -26.00
C VAL A 523 1.90 16.91 -25.15
N ASP A 524 2.92 17.50 -25.79
CA ASP A 524 3.99 18.26 -25.13
C ASP A 524 3.42 19.32 -24.18
N GLU A 525 2.43 20.07 -24.66
CA GLU A 525 1.78 21.12 -23.88
C GLU A 525 0.96 20.57 -22.71
N VAL A 526 0.20 19.48 -22.91
CA VAL A 526 -0.56 18.80 -21.85
C VAL A 526 0.37 18.31 -20.73
N LEU A 527 1.52 17.73 -21.07
CA LEU A 527 2.50 17.23 -20.10
C LEU A 527 3.18 18.38 -19.34
N ARG A 528 3.61 19.42 -20.06
CA ARG A 528 4.16 20.66 -19.51
C ARG A 528 3.17 21.31 -18.54
N ALA A 529 1.89 21.35 -18.88
CA ALA A 529 0.82 21.86 -18.00
C ALA A 529 0.60 20.96 -16.79
N ALA A 530 0.55 19.63 -16.96
CA ALA A 530 0.39 18.66 -15.87
C ALA A 530 1.53 18.68 -14.84
N GLY A 531 2.74 19.09 -15.24
CA GLY A 531 3.87 19.34 -14.34
C GLY A 531 3.84 20.70 -13.59
N SER A 532 3.02 21.65 -14.05
CA SER A 532 2.95 23.01 -13.49
C SER A 532 2.29 23.06 -12.10
N GLN A 533 2.50 24.17 -11.37
CA GLN A 533 1.86 24.36 -10.06
C GLN A 533 0.34 24.54 -10.18
N THR A 534 -0.12 25.32 -11.16
CA THR A 534 -1.55 25.57 -11.45
C THR A 534 -2.39 24.29 -11.46
N TYR A 535 -1.89 23.24 -12.13
CA TYR A 535 -2.64 21.99 -12.25
C TYR A 535 -2.42 21.00 -11.10
N LYS A 536 -1.33 21.11 -10.34
CA LYS A 536 -1.23 20.47 -9.01
C LYS A 536 -2.29 21.03 -8.06
N ASP A 537 -2.42 22.37 -8.02
CA ASP A 537 -3.37 23.06 -7.16
C ASP A 537 -4.82 22.82 -7.60
N ALA A 538 -5.09 22.75 -8.91
CA ALA A 538 -6.40 22.38 -9.44
C ALA A 538 -6.83 20.97 -8.98
N LEU A 539 -5.95 19.96 -9.12
CA LEU A 539 -6.22 18.60 -8.64
C LEU A 539 -6.40 18.56 -7.12
N LYS A 540 -5.56 19.26 -6.36
CA LYS A 540 -5.70 19.33 -4.90
C LYS A 540 -7.05 19.95 -4.53
N LYS A 541 -7.38 21.13 -5.06
CA LYS A 541 -8.64 21.84 -4.80
C LYS A 541 -9.88 21.01 -5.13
N THR A 542 -9.90 20.31 -6.27
CA THR A 542 -11.05 19.48 -6.67
C THR A 542 -11.17 18.21 -5.81
N THR A 543 -10.05 17.71 -5.29
CA THR A 543 -10.02 16.57 -4.37
C THR A 543 -10.40 16.96 -2.92
N ASP A 544 -9.90 18.11 -2.45
CA ASP A 544 -10.31 18.75 -1.18
C ASP A 544 -11.82 19.06 -1.17
N GLU A 545 -12.36 19.50 -2.31
CA GLU A 545 -13.80 19.77 -2.50
C GLU A 545 -14.66 18.50 -2.40
N ALA A 546 -14.16 17.35 -2.87
CA ALA A 546 -14.84 16.06 -2.70
C ALA A 546 -14.84 15.61 -1.23
N LEU A 547 -13.70 15.72 -0.55
CA LEU A 547 -13.57 15.47 0.90
C LEU A 547 -14.51 16.38 1.72
N ARG A 548 -14.56 17.67 1.40
CA ARG A 548 -15.45 18.66 2.02
C ARG A 548 -16.95 18.36 1.82
N ARG A 549 -17.29 17.61 0.77
CA ARG A 549 -18.63 17.07 0.50
C ARG A 549 -18.87 15.68 1.10
N GLY A 550 -17.97 15.19 1.96
CA GLY A 550 -18.11 13.92 2.68
C GLY A 550 -17.62 12.68 1.92
N ALA A 551 -16.93 12.84 0.79
CA ALA A 551 -16.46 11.69 0.01
C ALA A 551 -15.46 10.84 0.80
N PHE A 552 -15.70 9.52 0.84
CA PHE A 552 -14.80 8.52 1.42
C PHE A 552 -14.20 7.55 0.38
N GLY A 553 -14.53 7.75 -0.90
CA GLY A 553 -14.00 7.02 -2.05
C GLY A 553 -14.67 7.48 -3.34
N CYS A 554 -14.29 6.87 -4.47
CA CYS A 554 -14.88 7.16 -5.79
C CYS A 554 -15.53 5.91 -6.39
N PRO A 555 -16.67 6.03 -7.09
CA PRO A 555 -17.30 7.28 -7.51
C PRO A 555 -18.12 7.93 -6.39
N TRP A 556 -18.04 9.26 -6.32
CA TRP A 556 -18.86 10.12 -5.46
C TRP A 556 -19.62 11.08 -6.36
N LEU A 557 -20.95 10.91 -6.42
CA LEU A 557 -21.83 11.72 -7.23
C LEU A 557 -22.52 12.72 -6.32
N TRP A 558 -22.25 14.01 -6.51
CA TRP A 558 -23.01 15.06 -5.82
C TRP A 558 -24.14 15.52 -6.75
N VAL A 559 -25.38 15.25 -6.38
CA VAL A 559 -26.55 15.46 -7.23
C VAL A 559 -27.38 16.60 -6.65
N THR A 560 -27.85 17.50 -7.51
CA THR A 560 -28.74 18.62 -7.16
C THR A 560 -30.04 18.48 -7.95
N ASN A 561 -31.20 18.55 -7.29
CA ASN A 561 -32.51 18.46 -7.94
C ASN A 561 -33.04 19.83 -8.40
N ALA A 562 -34.18 19.85 -9.09
CA ALA A 562 -34.81 21.07 -9.59
C ALA A 562 -35.26 22.06 -8.50
N GLU A 563 -35.34 21.63 -7.24
CA GLU A 563 -35.66 22.47 -6.07
C GLU A 563 -34.41 23.13 -5.46
N GLY A 564 -33.22 22.80 -5.97
CA GLY A 564 -31.94 23.24 -5.40
C GLY A 564 -31.49 22.43 -4.18
N LYS A 565 -32.23 21.40 -3.75
CA LYS A 565 -31.76 20.44 -2.75
C LYS A 565 -30.63 19.63 -3.38
N ALA A 566 -29.58 19.33 -2.62
CA ALA A 566 -28.46 18.52 -3.11
C ALA A 566 -27.95 17.53 -2.06
N GLU A 567 -27.62 16.30 -2.48
CA GLU A 567 -27.13 15.23 -1.62
C GLU A 567 -26.18 14.26 -2.35
N PRO A 568 -25.34 13.49 -1.61
CA PRO A 568 -24.34 12.61 -2.20
C PRO A 568 -24.80 11.16 -2.40
N PHE A 569 -24.33 10.55 -3.49
CA PHE A 569 -24.48 9.13 -3.78
C PHE A 569 -23.10 8.48 -4.03
N PHE A 570 -22.86 7.31 -3.43
CA PHE A 570 -21.60 6.56 -3.55
C PHE A 570 -21.80 5.20 -4.23
N GLY A 571 -20.89 4.87 -5.15
CA GLY A 571 -20.88 3.62 -5.91
C GLY A 571 -21.50 3.74 -7.30
N SER A 572 -21.43 2.66 -8.08
CA SER A 572 -21.99 2.58 -9.44
C SER A 572 -23.42 2.01 -9.49
N ASP A 573 -24.04 1.88 -8.32
CA ASP A 573 -25.15 0.98 -8.00
C ASP A 573 -26.27 1.70 -7.22
N ARG A 574 -26.38 3.02 -7.37
CA ARG A 574 -27.40 3.89 -6.75
C ARG A 574 -28.35 4.57 -7.74
N TRP A 575 -28.34 4.13 -9.01
CA TRP A 575 -29.04 4.83 -10.10
C TRP A 575 -30.53 5.06 -9.86
N HIS A 576 -31.26 4.10 -9.28
CA HIS A 576 -32.67 4.28 -8.92
C HIS A 576 -32.87 5.47 -7.95
N TYR A 577 -32.10 5.55 -6.86
CA TYR A 577 -32.18 6.67 -5.92
C TYR A 577 -31.77 8.01 -6.55
N ILE A 578 -30.79 8.01 -7.48
CA ILE A 578 -30.38 9.22 -8.21
C ILE A 578 -31.52 9.71 -9.12
N TYR A 579 -32.20 8.80 -9.82
CA TYR A 579 -33.33 9.14 -10.70
C TYR A 579 -34.54 9.60 -9.89
N GLU A 580 -34.87 8.92 -8.79
CA GLU A 580 -35.91 9.28 -7.84
C GLU A 580 -35.67 10.68 -7.25
N PHE A 581 -34.45 10.96 -6.76
CA PHE A 581 -34.05 12.25 -6.19
C PHE A 581 -34.11 13.41 -7.21
N LEU A 582 -33.78 13.13 -8.48
CA LEU A 582 -33.89 14.09 -9.58
C LEU A 582 -35.33 14.22 -10.13
N GLY A 583 -36.27 13.40 -9.70
CA GLY A 583 -37.64 13.36 -10.23
C GLY A 583 -37.75 12.81 -11.66
N LEU A 584 -36.78 12.01 -12.11
CA LEU A 584 -36.74 11.46 -13.46
C LEU A 584 -37.62 10.21 -13.60
N PRO A 585 -38.30 10.01 -14.75
CA PRO A 585 -38.99 8.76 -15.04
C PRO A 585 -37.96 7.64 -15.26
N TYR A 586 -38.05 6.56 -14.49
CA TYR A 586 -37.21 5.38 -14.65
C TYR A 586 -38.01 4.08 -14.44
N GLN A 587 -37.43 2.97 -14.92
CA GLN A 587 -37.87 1.62 -14.58
C GLN A 587 -36.85 1.02 -13.60
N ASP A 588 -37.31 0.58 -12.44
CA ASP A 588 -36.47 -0.10 -11.44
C ASP A 588 -36.30 -1.60 -11.76
N VAL A 589 -35.74 -2.38 -10.83
CA VAL A 589 -35.50 -3.83 -10.94
C VAL A 589 -36.82 -4.62 -11.05
N ALA A 590 -37.36 -4.71 -12.25
CA ALA A 590 -38.58 -5.44 -12.57
C ALA A 590 -38.31 -6.95 -12.78
N LEU A 591 -38.90 -7.80 -11.93
CA LEU A 591 -38.98 -9.24 -12.18
C LEU A 591 -40.06 -9.53 -13.23
N LEU A 592 -39.65 -9.97 -14.42
CA LEU A 592 -40.58 -10.33 -15.49
C LEU A 592 -41.22 -11.72 -15.25
N PRO A 593 -42.45 -11.96 -15.72
CA PRO A 593 -43.05 -13.29 -15.74
C PRO A 593 -42.20 -14.30 -16.54
N LEU A 594 -42.38 -15.59 -16.25
CA LEU A 594 -41.78 -16.69 -17.03
C LEU A 594 -42.10 -16.54 -18.52
N ARG A 595 -41.08 -16.25 -19.33
CA ARG A 595 -41.20 -16.19 -20.79
C ARG A 595 -41.57 -17.58 -21.34
N ASN A 596 -42.69 -17.68 -22.03
CA ASN A 596 -42.97 -18.84 -22.87
C ASN A 596 -41.90 -18.93 -23.96
N LEU A 597 -41.26 -20.10 -24.10
CA LEU A 597 -40.07 -20.34 -24.92
C LEU A 597 -40.27 -20.22 -26.46
N GLY A 598 -41.41 -19.69 -26.90
CA GLY A 598 -41.76 -19.49 -28.31
C GLY A 598 -41.38 -18.13 -28.91
N VAL A 599 -40.82 -17.21 -28.12
CA VAL A 599 -40.37 -15.88 -28.59
C VAL A 599 -38.91 -15.64 -28.17
N ALA A 600 -38.00 -15.72 -29.14
CA ALA A 600 -36.68 -15.09 -29.05
C ALA A 600 -36.84 -13.63 -29.52
N ASP A 601 -36.29 -12.60 -28.89
CA ASP A 601 -35.02 -12.48 -28.17
C ASP A 601 -35.07 -11.19 -27.30
N SER A 602 -33.99 -10.90 -26.56
CA SER A 602 -33.64 -9.72 -25.73
C SER A 602 -33.30 -10.13 -24.29
N LYS A 603 -32.49 -9.31 -23.61
CA LYS A 603 -32.44 -9.26 -22.13
C LYS A 603 -33.29 -8.10 -21.55
N LEU A 604 -34.35 -7.72 -22.28
CA LEU A 604 -35.39 -6.76 -21.92
C LEU A 604 -36.71 -7.17 -22.57
#